data_AF-A0AA51DYZ4-F1
#
_entry.id   AF-A0AA51DYZ4-F1
#
_cell.length_a   1.000
_cell.length_b   1.000
_cell.length_c   1.000
_cell.angle_alpha   90.00
_cell.angle_beta   90.00
_cell.angle_gamma   90.00
#
_symmetry.space_group_name_H-M   'P 1'
#
loop_
_entity.id
_entity.type
_entity.pdbx_description
1 polymer ?
#
loop_
_entity_poly.entity_id
_entity_poly.type
_entity_poly.pdbx_seq_one_letter_code
_entity_poly.pdbx_strand_id
1 'polypeptide(L)'
;MRKSLIARYEVLVFNTGEIEFRPITDDGGYTKCSSSIRQILLIVESVLEYMEDYPERNIHFAVVTAVNQVAATESVKQSTVHSKILRKLGFSMQEFKDHLRDCIDNRAPEGDVFVNTLFNSCVSRTKTADEEGVRKVVEKIRNRHVPTES
;
A
#
# COMPACT_ATOMS: atom_id res chain seq x y z
N MET A 1 -4.09 12.53 -35.88
CA MET A 1 -3.19 12.78 -34.73
C MET A 1 -3.46 11.75 -33.65
N ARG A 2 -2.41 11.14 -33.07
CA ARG A 2 -2.56 10.30 -31.87
C ARG A 2 -2.90 11.21 -30.68
N LYS A 3 -3.90 10.83 -29.88
CA LYS A 3 -4.19 11.52 -28.61
C LYS A 3 -3.11 11.14 -27.61
N SER A 4 -2.46 12.13 -26.99
CA SER A 4 -1.55 11.94 -25.85
C SER A 4 -2.20 12.49 -24.59
N LEU A 5 -2.25 11.69 -23.54
CA LEU A 5 -2.70 12.11 -22.23
C LEU A 5 -1.62 13.02 -21.60
N ILE A 6 -2.03 14.20 -21.14
CA ILE A 6 -1.12 15.23 -20.60
C ILE A 6 -1.22 15.34 -19.08
N ALA A 7 -2.40 15.05 -18.50
CA ALA A 7 -2.62 15.02 -17.06
C ALA A 7 -3.89 14.23 -16.72
N ARG A 8 -3.99 13.74 -15.49
CA ARG A 8 -5.19 13.16 -14.89
C ARG A 8 -5.44 13.88 -13.55
N TYR A 9 -6.70 14.10 -13.22
CA TYR A 9 -7.11 14.73 -11.95
C TYR A 9 -8.27 13.95 -11.35
N GLU A 10 -8.30 13.88 -10.03
CA GLU A 10 -9.48 13.54 -9.25
C GLU A 10 -10.19 14.86 -8.89
N VAL A 11 -11.51 14.87 -9.05
CA VAL A 11 -12.35 16.04 -8.74
C VAL A 11 -13.26 15.64 -7.60
N LEU A 12 -13.07 16.26 -6.44
CA LEU A 12 -13.93 16.09 -5.27
C LEU A 12 -14.91 17.24 -5.23
N VAL A 13 -16.21 16.92 -5.13
CA VAL A 13 -17.29 17.90 -5.05
C VAL A 13 -17.99 17.72 -3.72
N PHE A 14 -17.90 18.74 -2.87
CA PHE A 14 -18.45 18.71 -1.52
C PHE A 14 -19.86 19.31 -1.50
N ASN A 15 -20.67 18.90 -0.53
CA ASN A 15 -22.03 19.40 -0.33
C ASN A 15 -22.08 20.89 0.06
N THR A 16 -20.96 21.44 0.52
CA THR A 16 -20.74 22.87 0.76
C THR A 16 -20.62 23.69 -0.54
N GLY A 17 -20.51 23.01 -1.69
CA GLY A 17 -20.23 23.64 -2.99
C GLY A 17 -18.74 23.81 -3.27
N GLU A 18 -17.86 23.38 -2.36
CA GLU A 18 -16.41 23.38 -2.58
C GLU A 18 -16.03 22.31 -3.61
N ILE A 19 -15.05 22.66 -4.45
CA ILE A 19 -14.51 21.77 -5.47
C ILE A 19 -12.99 21.73 -5.29
N GLU A 20 -12.46 20.54 -5.03
CA GLU A 20 -11.03 20.30 -4.97
C GLU A 20 -10.56 19.53 -6.20
N PHE A 21 -9.46 20.01 -6.80
CA PHE A 21 -8.75 19.31 -7.87
C PHE A 21 -7.48 18.69 -7.30
N ARG A 22 -7.40 17.37 -7.31
CA ARG A 22 -6.21 16.65 -6.90
C ARG A 22 -5.54 16.07 -8.15
N PRO A 23 -4.30 16.47 -8.47
CA PRO A 23 -3.60 15.83 -9.58
C PRO A 23 -3.43 14.35 -9.27
N ILE A 24 -3.87 13.49 -10.19
CA ILE A 24 -3.53 12.07 -10.15
C ILE A 24 -2.16 11.98 -10.81
N THR A 25 -1.11 12.11 -10.00
CA THR A 25 0.22 11.76 -10.42
C THR A 25 0.29 10.24 -10.55
N ASP A 26 0.22 9.76 -11.80
CA ASP A 26 0.60 8.39 -12.11
C ASP A 26 2.12 8.32 -12.02
N ASP A 27 2.66 8.16 -10.80
CA ASP A 27 4.11 8.09 -10.52
C ASP A 27 4.80 6.87 -11.17
N GLY A 28 4.10 6.19 -12.09
CA GLY A 28 4.40 4.84 -12.52
C GLY A 28 4.20 3.82 -11.39
N GLY A 29 3.67 4.23 -10.24
CA GLY A 29 3.43 3.42 -9.04
C GLY A 29 4.53 2.37 -8.79
N TYR A 30 4.10 1.13 -8.59
CA TYR A 30 4.97 -0.04 -8.47
C TYR A 30 5.07 -0.85 -9.77
N THR A 31 4.87 -0.24 -10.94
CA THR A 31 4.80 -0.96 -12.23
C THR A 31 6.10 -1.70 -12.57
N LYS A 32 7.26 -1.17 -12.13
CA LYS A 32 8.58 -1.77 -12.31
C LYS A 32 8.91 -2.85 -11.25
N CYS A 33 8.13 -2.94 -10.17
CA CYS A 33 8.29 -3.98 -9.17
C CYS A 33 7.86 -5.34 -9.73
N SER A 34 8.35 -6.41 -9.12
CA SER A 34 7.79 -7.75 -9.33
C SER A 34 6.30 -7.76 -8.97
N SER A 35 5.50 -8.55 -9.69
CA SER A 35 4.04 -8.60 -9.49
C SER A 35 3.65 -8.91 -8.04
N SER A 36 4.42 -9.73 -7.34
CA SER A 36 4.12 -10.05 -5.94
C SER A 36 4.42 -8.88 -5.01
N ILE A 37 5.59 -8.23 -5.14
CA ILE A 37 5.94 -7.06 -4.31
C ILE A 37 4.98 -5.92 -4.61
N ARG A 38 4.70 -5.62 -5.88
CA ARG A 38 3.70 -4.63 -6.29
C ARG A 38 2.38 -4.82 -5.56
N GLN A 39 1.81 -6.03 -5.60
CA GLN A 39 0.51 -6.28 -4.99
C GLN A 39 0.55 -6.14 -3.47
N ILE A 40 1.64 -6.55 -2.83
CA ILE A 40 1.84 -6.38 -1.38
C ILE A 40 1.94 -4.89 -1.02
N LEU A 41 2.74 -4.12 -1.75
CA LEU A 41 2.91 -2.68 -1.50
C LEU A 41 1.60 -1.91 -1.73
N LEU A 42 0.84 -2.25 -2.78
CA LEU A 42 -0.49 -1.68 -3.01
C LEU A 42 -1.46 -1.98 -1.86
N ILE A 43 -1.41 -3.19 -1.28
CA ILE A 43 -2.21 -3.49 -0.08
C ILE A 43 -1.83 -2.57 1.07
N VAL A 44 -0.52 -2.41 1.32
CA VAL A 44 -0.06 -1.56 2.41
C VAL A 44 -0.50 -0.11 2.20
N GLU A 45 -0.37 0.42 0.98
CA GLU A 45 -0.86 1.77 0.67
C GLU A 45 -2.37 1.91 0.89
N SER A 46 -3.17 0.99 0.37
CA SER A 46 -4.63 1.04 0.57
C SER A 46 -5.02 0.90 2.05
N VAL A 47 -4.24 0.18 2.86
CA VAL A 47 -4.44 0.12 4.32
C VAL A 47 -4.12 1.46 4.97
N LEU A 48 -3.03 2.11 4.58
CA LEU A 48 -2.66 3.42 5.10
C LEU A 48 -3.71 4.48 4.76
N GLU A 49 -4.14 4.55 3.50
CA GLU A 49 -5.22 5.42 3.02
C GLU A 49 -6.52 5.17 3.81
N TYR A 50 -6.93 3.91 3.92
CA TYR A 50 -8.14 3.55 4.65
C TYR A 50 -8.10 3.97 6.12
N MET A 51 -6.94 3.83 6.77
CA MET A 51 -6.78 4.23 8.17
C MET A 51 -6.67 5.76 8.33
N GLU A 52 -6.33 6.52 7.29
CA GLU A 52 -6.39 7.99 7.32
C GLU A 52 -7.83 8.48 7.23
N ASP A 53 -8.63 7.87 6.35
CA ASP A 53 -10.05 8.17 6.20
C ASP A 53 -10.90 7.69 7.39
N TYR A 54 -10.48 6.59 8.03
CA TYR A 54 -11.21 5.92 9.10
C TYR A 54 -10.31 5.54 10.29
N PRO A 55 -9.80 6.51 11.07
CA PRO A 55 -8.79 6.27 12.11
C PRO A 55 -9.24 5.33 13.23
N GLU A 56 -10.54 5.29 13.55
CA GLU A 56 -11.07 4.41 14.60
C GLU A 56 -11.34 2.97 14.14
N ARG A 57 -11.16 2.65 12.85
CA ARG A 57 -11.51 1.34 12.30
C ARG A 57 -10.36 0.34 12.42
N ASN A 58 -10.74 -0.93 12.62
CA ASN A 58 -9.82 -2.04 12.80
C ASN A 58 -8.97 -2.32 11.54
N ILE A 59 -7.64 -2.33 11.69
CA ILE A 59 -6.68 -2.64 10.62
C ILE A 59 -6.93 -4.00 9.94
N HIS A 60 -7.42 -5.01 10.65
CA HIS A 60 -7.72 -6.32 10.05
C HIS A 60 -8.81 -6.21 8.99
N PHE A 61 -9.78 -5.31 9.20
CA PHE A 61 -10.81 -4.99 8.21
C PHE A 61 -10.25 -4.16 7.06
N ALA A 62 -9.36 -3.20 7.35
CA ALA A 62 -8.65 -2.42 6.33
C ALA A 62 -7.87 -3.35 5.38
N VAL A 63 -7.14 -4.33 5.92
CA VAL A 63 -6.38 -5.31 5.13
C VAL A 63 -7.30 -6.16 4.25
N VAL A 64 -8.44 -6.62 4.76
CA VAL A 64 -9.41 -7.40 3.95
C VAL A 64 -9.95 -6.55 2.80
N THR A 65 -10.29 -5.29 3.08
CA THR A 65 -10.77 -4.33 2.07
C THR A 65 -9.71 -4.08 1.01
N ALA A 66 -8.47 -3.82 1.42
CA ALA A 66 -7.33 -3.60 0.54
C ALA A 66 -7.02 -4.82 -0.34
N VAL A 67 -7.06 -6.04 0.21
CA VAL A 67 -6.89 -7.28 -0.58
C VAL A 67 -7.97 -7.39 -1.65
N ASN A 68 -9.22 -7.07 -1.32
CA ASN A 68 -10.33 -7.11 -2.28
C ASN A 68 -10.14 -6.09 -3.40
N GLN A 69 -9.74 -4.87 -3.05
CA GLN A 69 -9.46 -3.80 -4.00
C GLN A 69 -8.29 -4.14 -4.93
N VAL A 70 -7.18 -4.64 -4.39
CA VAL A 70 -6.00 -5.04 -5.18
C VAL A 70 -6.32 -6.24 -6.07
N ALA A 71 -7.08 -7.22 -5.58
CA ALA A 71 -7.52 -8.35 -6.37
C ALA A 71 -8.37 -7.90 -7.58
N ALA A 72 -9.33 -6.99 -7.36
CA ALA A 72 -10.14 -6.41 -8.43
C ALA A 72 -9.31 -5.61 -9.43
N THR A 73 -8.45 -4.72 -8.94
CA THR A 73 -7.59 -3.84 -9.76
C THR A 73 -6.64 -4.64 -10.65
N GLU A 74 -6.07 -5.70 -10.10
CA GLU A 74 -5.10 -6.55 -10.81
C GLU A 74 -5.79 -7.70 -11.58
N SER A 75 -7.13 -7.75 -11.59
CA SER A 75 -7.91 -8.80 -12.25
C SER A 75 -7.51 -10.22 -11.83
N VAL A 76 -7.26 -10.42 -10.53
CA VAL A 76 -6.90 -11.71 -9.93
C VAL A 76 -7.88 -12.10 -8.82
N LYS A 77 -7.82 -13.36 -8.37
CA LYS A 77 -8.62 -13.81 -7.22
C LYS A 77 -7.95 -13.38 -5.91
N GLN A 78 -8.73 -13.13 -4.87
CA GLN A 78 -8.22 -12.86 -3.50
C GLN A 78 -7.26 -13.96 -3.02
N SER A 79 -7.58 -15.23 -3.31
CA SER A 79 -6.71 -16.37 -2.97
C SER A 79 -5.33 -16.33 -3.65
N THR A 80 -5.24 -15.71 -4.83
CA THR A 80 -3.96 -15.48 -5.52
C THR A 80 -3.12 -14.46 -4.75
N VAL A 81 -3.74 -13.40 -4.25
CA VAL A 81 -3.07 -12.38 -3.43
C VAL A 81 -2.60 -12.98 -2.11
N HIS A 82 -3.45 -13.75 -1.41
CA HIS A 82 -3.06 -14.47 -0.19
C HIS A 82 -1.88 -15.41 -0.43
N SER A 83 -1.92 -16.17 -1.53
CA SER A 83 -0.83 -17.09 -1.91
C SER A 83 0.48 -16.34 -2.18
N LYS A 84 0.42 -15.12 -2.72
CA LYS A 84 1.60 -14.29 -2.94
C LYS A 84 2.18 -13.78 -1.63
N ILE A 85 1.36 -13.31 -0.70
CA ILE A 85 1.79 -12.90 0.65
C ILE A 85 2.52 -14.06 1.33
N LEU A 86 1.88 -15.24 1.40
CA LEU A 86 2.46 -16.42 2.03
C LEU A 86 3.78 -16.84 1.37
N ARG A 87 3.83 -16.92 0.04
CA ARG A 87 5.04 -17.36 -0.67
C ARG A 87 6.18 -16.35 -0.63
N LYS A 88 5.87 -15.05 -0.55
CA LYS A 88 6.90 -13.99 -0.58
C LYS A 88 7.41 -13.61 0.79
N LEU A 89 6.51 -13.52 1.77
CA LEU A 89 6.85 -13.05 3.10
C LEU A 89 6.94 -14.20 4.11
N GLY A 90 6.43 -15.39 3.77
CA GLY A 90 6.33 -16.51 4.71
C GLY A 90 5.19 -16.36 5.72
N PHE A 91 4.39 -15.30 5.62
CA PHE A 91 3.31 -15.01 6.57
C PHE A 91 1.98 -15.60 6.13
N SER A 92 1.28 -16.23 7.06
CA SER A 92 -0.16 -16.40 6.98
C SER A 92 -0.86 -15.03 6.91
N MET A 93 -2.12 -15.02 6.47
CA MET A 93 -2.86 -13.75 6.43
C MET A 93 -3.09 -13.13 7.81
N GLN A 94 -3.06 -13.93 8.88
CA GLN A 94 -3.17 -13.43 10.24
C GLN A 94 -1.85 -12.76 10.66
N GLU A 95 -0.72 -13.45 10.50
CA GLU A 95 0.61 -12.89 10.78
C GLU A 95 0.89 -11.63 9.94
N PHE A 96 0.46 -11.61 8.68
CA PHE A 96 0.59 -10.41 7.84
C PHE A 96 -0.15 -9.20 8.45
N LYS A 97 -1.37 -9.40 8.97
CA LYS A 97 -2.14 -8.32 9.62
C LYS A 97 -1.46 -7.87 10.90
N ASP A 98 -1.01 -8.81 11.72
CA ASP A 98 -0.39 -8.52 13.01
C ASP A 98 0.95 -7.77 12.82
N HIS A 99 1.81 -8.24 11.92
CA HIS A 99 3.07 -7.58 11.59
C HIS A 99 2.88 -6.21 10.92
N LEU A 100 1.90 -6.08 10.02
CA LEU A 100 1.61 -4.78 9.41
C LEU A 100 1.08 -3.79 10.44
N ARG A 101 0.24 -4.24 11.38
CA ARG A 101 -0.22 -3.42 12.50
C ARG A 101 0.94 -2.94 13.34
N ASP A 102 1.78 -3.84 13.83
CA ASP A 102 2.94 -3.48 14.64
C ASP A 102 3.86 -2.51 13.91
N CYS A 103 4.08 -2.74 12.60
CA CYS A 103 4.89 -1.85 11.77
C CYS A 103 4.28 -0.45 11.68
N ILE A 104 2.96 -0.33 11.49
CA ILE A 104 2.27 0.96 11.40
C ILE A 104 2.24 1.67 12.75
N ASP A 105 1.81 0.97 13.82
CA ASP A 105 1.64 1.53 15.16
C ASP A 105 2.99 2.03 15.72
N ASN A 106 4.09 1.33 15.42
CA ASN A 106 5.44 1.71 15.86
C ASN A 106 6.23 2.55 14.83
N ARG A 107 5.60 2.98 13.73
CA ARG A 107 6.21 3.81 12.68
C ARG A 107 7.46 3.19 12.04
N ALA A 108 7.40 1.91 11.71
CA ALA A 108 8.46 1.15 11.03
C ALA A 108 9.84 1.34 11.69
N PRO A 109 10.00 0.88 12.94
CA PRO A 109 11.23 1.05 13.70
C PRO A 109 12.42 0.38 13.00
N GLU A 110 13.63 0.78 13.39
CA GLU A 110 14.83 0.09 12.92
C GLU A 110 14.79 -1.37 13.37
N GLY A 111 15.02 -2.31 12.45
CA GLY A 111 14.92 -3.75 12.73
C GLY A 111 13.51 -4.33 12.68
N ASP A 112 12.51 -3.56 12.26
CA ASP A 112 11.13 -4.04 12.11
C ASP A 112 11.04 -5.33 11.25
N VAL A 113 10.33 -6.33 11.75
CA VAL A 113 10.23 -7.67 11.13
C VAL A 113 9.54 -7.59 9.77
N PHE A 114 8.48 -6.80 9.66
CA PHE A 114 7.73 -6.64 8.41
C PHE A 114 8.60 -5.98 7.34
N VAL A 115 9.26 -4.87 7.69
CA VAL A 115 10.15 -4.13 6.80
C VAL A 115 11.32 -4.99 6.32
N ASN A 116 12.00 -5.67 7.25
CA ASN A 116 13.12 -6.56 6.92
C ASN A 116 12.67 -7.68 5.99
N THR A 117 11.49 -8.27 6.23
CA THR A 117 10.94 -9.33 5.39
C THR A 117 10.65 -8.83 3.97
N LEU A 118 10.10 -7.61 3.83
CA LEU A 118 9.88 -6.99 2.52
C LEU A 118 11.19 -6.83 1.74
N PHE A 119 12.22 -6.24 2.35
CA PHE A 119 13.53 -6.07 1.71
C PHE A 119 14.16 -7.42 1.32
N ASN A 120 14.10 -8.42 2.20
CA ASN A 120 14.65 -9.76 1.94
C ASN A 120 13.89 -10.52 0.84
N SER A 121 12.63 -10.16 0.57
CA SER A 121 11.80 -10.80 -0.45
C SER A 121 11.97 -10.25 -1.88
N CYS A 122 12.75 -9.16 -2.03
CA CYS A 122 13.08 -8.50 -3.29
C CYS A 122 13.95 -9.41 -4.19
N VAL A 123 13.57 -9.61 -5.45
CA VAL A 123 14.22 -10.60 -6.34
C VAL A 123 15.25 -9.96 -7.27
N SER A 124 16.33 -10.67 -7.60
CA SER A 124 17.49 -10.15 -8.35
C SER A 124 17.14 -9.31 -9.59
N ARG A 125 16.19 -9.77 -10.42
CA ARG A 125 15.79 -9.08 -11.66
C ARG A 125 15.12 -7.72 -11.43
N THR A 126 14.34 -7.57 -10.36
CA THR A 126 13.58 -6.35 -10.04
C THR A 126 14.05 -5.70 -8.75
N LYS A 127 15.17 -6.15 -8.19
CA LYS A 127 15.62 -5.84 -6.82
C LYS A 127 15.62 -4.34 -6.57
N THR A 128 16.26 -3.57 -7.44
CA THR A 128 16.33 -2.11 -7.30
C THR A 128 14.94 -1.45 -7.27
N ALA A 129 14.03 -1.89 -8.14
CA ALA A 129 12.68 -1.33 -8.20
C ALA A 129 11.83 -1.79 -7.00
N ASP A 130 11.94 -3.05 -6.60
CA ASP A 130 11.26 -3.61 -5.44
C ASP A 130 11.70 -2.89 -4.16
N GLU A 131 13.02 -2.77 -3.92
CA GLU A 131 13.56 -2.07 -2.76
C GLU A 131 13.16 -0.60 -2.73
N GLU A 132 13.14 0.07 -3.88
CA GLU A 132 12.66 1.45 -3.97
C GLU A 132 11.17 1.55 -3.63
N GLY A 133 10.36 0.61 -4.10
CA GLY A 133 8.95 0.54 -3.70
C GLY A 133 8.78 0.33 -2.20
N VAL A 134 9.58 -0.56 -1.60
CA VAL A 134 9.57 -0.79 -0.15
C VAL A 134 9.98 0.47 0.61
N ARG A 135 11.05 1.17 0.19
CA ARG A 135 11.48 2.44 0.83
C ARG A 135 10.35 3.47 0.83
N LYS A 136 9.67 3.66 -0.30
CA LYS A 136 8.55 4.61 -0.41
C LYS A 136 7.43 4.32 0.59
N VAL A 137 7.03 3.06 0.71
CA VAL A 137 5.99 2.66 1.69
C VAL A 137 6.48 2.85 3.12
N VAL A 138 7.73 2.49 3.43
CA VAL A 138 8.32 2.66 4.77
C VAL A 138 8.37 4.14 5.16
N GLU A 139 8.75 5.03 4.23
CA GLU A 139 8.72 6.47 4.47
C GLU A 139 7.31 6.99 4.74
N LYS A 140 6.31 6.52 3.98
CA LYS A 140 4.89 6.84 4.25
C LYS A 140 4.47 6.40 5.66
N ILE A 141 4.84 5.19 6.09
CA ILE A 141 4.56 4.69 7.44
C ILE A 141 5.22 5.57 8.51
N ARG A 142 6.51 5.93 8.32
CA ARG A 142 7.27 6.75 9.28
C ARG A 142 6.73 8.17 9.44
N ASN A 143 6.33 8.78 8.32
CA ASN A 143 5.92 10.18 8.28
C ASN A 143 4.45 10.40 8.66
N ARG A 144 3.73 9.32 9.01
CA ARG A 144 2.31 9.39 9.37
C ARG A 144 2.12 10.21 10.65
N HIS A 145 1.46 11.36 10.52
CA HIS A 145 1.07 12.19 11.66
C HIS A 145 -0.08 11.52 12.40
N VAL A 146 0.14 11.16 13.65
CA VAL A 146 -0.96 10.89 14.59
C VAL A 146 -1.50 12.27 15.01
N PRO A 147 -2.81 12.55 14.85
CA PRO A 147 -3.39 13.75 15.45
C PRO A 147 -3.08 13.71 16.94
N THR A 148 -2.32 14.70 17.42
CA THR A 148 -2.10 14.84 18.85
C THR A 148 -3.44 15.22 19.45
N GLU A 149 -3.97 14.37 20.34
CA GLU A 149 -5.22 14.62 21.06
C GLU A 149 -5.21 16.06 21.61
N SER A 150 -6.27 16.81 21.29
CA SER A 150 -6.51 18.17 21.77
C SER A 150 -7.08 18.18 23.18
#